data_AF-A0A2J0MA72-F1
#
_entry.id   AF-A0A2J0MA72-F1
#
_cell.length_a   1.000
_cell.length_b   1.000
_cell.length_c   1.000
_cell.angle_alpha   90.00
_cell.angle_beta   90.00
_cell.angle_gamma   90.00
#
_symmetry.space_group_name_H-M   'P 1'
#
loop_
_entity.id
_entity.type
_entity.pdbx_description
1 polymer ?
#
loop_
_entity_poly.entity_id
_entity_poly.type
_entity_poly.pdbx_seq_one_letter_code
_entity_poly.pdbx_strand_id
1 'polypeptide(L)' 'MLNQELIEKVIRIKQENGYTLYDLSKKLDIQISTIERWFKTKRINKVYARFVAERLKIA' A
#
# COMPACT_ATOMS: atom_id res chain seq x y z
N MET A 1 -2.07 15.27 3.19
CA MET A 1 -0.88 14.81 3.93
C MET A 1 -0.98 13.34 4.32
N LEU A 2 -2.03 12.90 5.04
CA LEU A 2 -2.21 11.48 5.46
C LEU A 2 -1.98 10.40 4.38
N ASN A 3 -2.51 10.59 3.16
CA ASN A 3 -2.43 9.54 2.13
C ASN A 3 -1.03 9.34 1.56
N GLN A 4 -0.17 10.38 1.59
CA GLN A 4 1.19 10.28 1.05
C GLN A 4 2.12 9.57 2.04
N GLU A 5 1.99 9.88 3.34
CA GLU A 5 2.73 9.17 4.39
C GLU A 5 2.35 7.68 4.44
N LEU A 6 1.07 7.35 4.27
CA LEU A 6 0.62 5.97 4.23
C LEU A 6 1.29 5.19 3.08
N ILE A 7 1.30 5.73 1.86
CA ILE A 7 1.91 5.01 0.72
C ILE A 7 3.42 4.86 0.89
N GLU A 8 4.09 5.83 1.52
CA GLU A 8 5.51 5.74 1.85
C GLU A 8 5.78 4.63 2.89
N LYS A 9 4.93 4.51 3.92
CA LYS A 9 5.00 3.39 4.89
C LYS A 9 4.76 2.05 4.20
N VAL A 10 3.80 1.95 3.28
CA VAL A 10 3.54 0.73 2.49
C VAL A 10 4.75 0.33 1.63
N ILE A 11 5.41 1.31 1.00
CA ILE A 11 6.63 1.09 0.22
C ILE A 11 7.76 0.57 1.11
N ARG A 12 7.94 1.15 2.31
CA ARG A 12 8.94 0.67 3.28
C ARG A 12 8.67 -0.76 3.72
N ILE A 13 7.43 -1.08 4.12
CA ILE A 13 7.05 -2.45 4.51
C ILE A 13 7.35 -3.43 3.38
N LYS A 14 7.05 -3.05 2.13
CA LYS A 14 7.38 -3.88 0.96
C LYS A 14 8.88 -4.14 0.87
N GLN A 15 9.72 -3.12 1.05
CA GLN A 15 11.17 -3.24 0.97
C GLN A 15 11.76 -4.05 2.14
N GLU A 16 11.34 -3.74 3.38
CA GLU A 16 11.82 -4.40 4.60
C GLU A 16 11.48 -5.88 4.64
N ASN A 17 10.30 -6.27 4.13
CA ASN A 17 9.87 -7.66 4.09
C ASN A 17 10.22 -8.38 2.77
N GLY A 18 10.87 -7.70 1.83
CA GLY A 18 11.19 -8.27 0.52
C GLY A 18 9.96 -8.62 -0.33
N TYR A 19 8.80 -8.01 -0.09
CA TYR A 19 7.56 -8.32 -0.80
C TYR A 19 7.60 -7.85 -2.26
N THR A 20 7.03 -8.66 -3.14
CA THR A 20 6.68 -8.27 -4.51
C THR A 20 5.34 -7.52 -4.53
N LEU A 21 5.00 -6.90 -5.67
CA LEU A 21 3.65 -6.34 -5.85
C LEU A 21 2.56 -7.43 -5.82
N TYR A 22 2.90 -8.66 -6.23
CA TYR A 22 2.00 -9.81 -6.14
C TYR A 22 1.70 -10.19 -4.69
N ASP A 23 2.71 -10.19 -3.82
CA ASP A 23 2.53 -10.50 -2.39
C ASP A 23 1.66 -9.45 -1.70
N LEU A 24 1.89 -8.17 -2.00
CA LEU A 24 1.04 -7.08 -1.52
C LEU A 24 -0.40 -7.22 -2.03
N SER A 25 -0.57 -7.58 -3.30
CA SER A 25 -1.88 -7.84 -3.90
C SER A 25 -2.62 -8.95 -3.15
N LYS A 26 -1.94 -10.06 -2.83
CA LYS A 26 -2.54 -11.17 -2.06
C LYS A 26 -2.85 -10.80 -0.61
N LYS A 27 -1.97 -10.05 0.06
CA LYS A 27 -2.17 -9.62 1.46
C LYS A 27 -3.31 -8.60 1.60
N LEU A 28 -3.37 -7.66 0.67
CA LEU A 28 -4.37 -6.60 0.68
C LEU A 28 -5.67 -7.02 -0.02
N ASP A 29 -5.66 -8.07 -0.83
CA ASP A 29 -6.77 -8.41 -1.72
C ASP A 29 -7.10 -7.25 -2.69
N ILE A 30 -6.05 -6.71 -3.31
CA ILE A 30 -6.12 -5.54 -4.22
C ILE A 30 -5.37 -5.87 -5.50
N GLN A 31 -5.95 -5.51 -6.65
CA GLN A 31 -5.32 -5.74 -7.95
C GLN A 31 -3.92 -5.10 -8.04
N ILE A 32 -2.98 -5.84 -8.64
CA ILE A 32 -1.58 -5.42 -8.81
C ILE A 32 -1.48 -4.07 -9.50
N SER A 33 -2.27 -3.85 -10.57
CA SER A 33 -2.32 -2.59 -11.32
C SER A 33 -2.71 -1.39 -10.44
N THR A 34 -3.57 -1.61 -9.45
CA THR A 34 -3.98 -0.56 -8.51
C THR A 34 -2.83 -0.20 -7.57
N ILE A 35 -2.14 -1.20 -7.04
CA ILE A 35 -0.96 -1.00 -6.18
C ILE A 35 0.17 -0.32 -6.96
N GLU A 36 0.44 -0.78 -8.18
CA GLU A 36 1.43 -0.19 -9.08
C GLU A 36 1.13 1.29 -9.35
N ARG A 37 -0.13 1.63 -9.64
CA ARG A 37 -0.56 3.03 -9.81
C ARG A 37 -0.30 3.85 -8.56
N TRP A 38 -0.60 3.34 -7.36
CA TRP A 38 -0.35 4.08 -6.12
C TRP A 38 1.12 4.34 -5.90
N PHE A 39 1.98 3.37 -6.21
CA PHE A 39 3.42 3.49 -6.06
C PHE A 39 3.98 4.52 -7.05
N LYS A 40 3.51 4.49 -8.30
CA LYS A 40 3.90 5.45 -9.34
C LYS A 40 3.43 6.87 -9.03
N THR A 41 2.20 7.02 -8.55
CA THR A 41 1.59 8.34 -8.31
C THR A 41 1.79 8.86 -6.90
N LYS A 42 2.37 8.05 -6.00
CA LYS A 42 2.47 8.29 -4.55
C LYS A 42 1.13 8.72 -3.93
N ARG A 43 0.03 8.11 -4.38
CA ARG A 43 -1.32 8.43 -3.93
C ARG A 43 -2.14 7.18 -3.74
N ILE A 44 -2.73 7.07 -2.55
CA ILE A 44 -3.80 6.13 -2.24
C ILE A 44 -5.10 6.90 -2.03
N ASN A 45 -6.23 6.37 -2.48
CA ASN A 45 -7.52 7.01 -2.24
C ASN A 45 -7.97 6.79 -0.79
N LYS A 46 -8.89 7.62 -0.29
CA LYS A 46 -9.33 7.57 1.12
C LYS A 46 -10.00 6.24 1.50
N VAL A 47 -10.70 5.60 0.56
CA VAL A 47 -11.40 4.32 0.77
C VAL A 47 -10.40 3.21 1.06
N TYR A 48 -9.37 3.08 0.22
CA TYR A 48 -8.32 2.09 0.40
C TYR A 48 -7.35 2.46 1.52
N ALA A 49 -7.12 3.76 1.78
CA ALA A 49 -6.19 4.20 2.81
C ALA A 49 -6.52 3.58 4.17
N ARG A 50 -7.79 3.65 4.59
CA ARG A 50 -8.23 3.07 5.86
C ARG A 50 -8.03 1.55 5.88
N PHE A 51 -8.48 0.87 4.83
CA PHE A 51 -8.39 -0.58 4.73
C PHE A 51 -6.93 -1.07 4.73
N VAL A 52 -6.04 -0.41 3.99
CA VAL A 52 -4.61 -0.76 3.93
C VAL A 52 -3.92 -0.50 5.27
N ALA A 53 -4.25 0.61 5.94
CA ALA A 53 -3.70 0.91 7.26
C ALA A 53 -4.10 -0.16 8.30
N GLU A 54 -5.37 -0.56 8.32
CA GLU A 54 -5.87 -1.63 9.21
C GLU A 54 -5.20 -2.99 8.90
N ARG A 55 -5.09 -3.36 7.61
CA ARG A 55 -4.51 -4.66 7.20
C ARG A 55 -3.02 -4.78 7.45
N LEU A 56 -2.28 -3.68 7.27
CA LEU A 56 -0.83 -3.64 7.49
C LEU A 56 -0.46 -3.21 8.92
N LYS A 57 -1.45 -2.99 9.79
CA LYS A 57 -1.26 -2.50 11.17
C LYS A 57 -0.43 -1.20 11.22
N ILE A 58 -0.67 -0.33 10.26
CA ILE A 58 -0.03 0.99 10.18
C ILE A 58 -0.90 1.96 10.97
N ALA A 59 -0.45 2.31 12.18
CA ALA A 59 -1.02 3.39 12.99
C ALA A 59 -0.66 4.77 12.43
#